data_AF-E9KZG2-F1
#
_entry.id   AF-E9KZG2-F1
#
_cell.length_a   1.000
_cell.length_b   1.000
_cell.length_c   1.000
_cell.angle_alpha   90.00
_cell.angle_beta   90.00
_cell.angle_gamma   90.00
#
_symmetry.space_group_name_H-M   'P 1'
#
loop_
_entity.id
_entity.type
_entity.pdbx_description
1 polymer ?
#
loop_
_entity_poly.entity_id
_entity_poly.type
_entity_poly.pdbx_seq_one_letter_code
_entity_poly.pdbx_strand_id
1 'polypeptide(L)'
;GGWGNLGGGVTQLVMGSALFPLFKTGMSAERAWRTVCLVPAAVGFFLGMLIIRISDDAPKGNYAEMKKNGTMPQVSASASFRSGAMNFNTWILFIQYGCSFGVELTMNNASALYFKEVFELTTEQAAAIASIFGWMNLFARGLGGFTSDKFNAKMGMRGRLST
;
A
#
# COMPACT_ATOMS: atom_id res chain seq x y z
N GLY A 1 -3.38 3.52 -2.71
CA GLY A 1 -3.56 2.09 -3.05
C GLY A 1 -2.25 1.42 -3.43
N GLY A 2 -1.72 1.68 -4.64
CA GLY A 2 -0.57 0.95 -5.21
C GLY A 2 0.72 1.01 -4.40
N TRP A 3 1.05 2.17 -3.83
CA TRP A 3 2.25 2.35 -3.00
C TRP A 3 2.28 1.48 -1.73
N GLY A 4 1.13 1.16 -1.14
CA GLY A 4 1.06 0.28 0.03
C GLY A 4 1.44 -1.16 -0.31
N ASN A 5 0.93 -1.68 -1.43
CA ASN A 5 1.20 -3.06 -1.86
C ASN A 5 2.60 -3.21 -2.47
N LEU A 6 3.11 -2.16 -3.12
CA LEU A 6 4.52 -2.05 -3.45
C LEU A 6 5.38 -2.14 -2.19
N GLY A 7 5.05 -1.37 -1.15
CA GLY A 7 5.75 -1.40 0.13
C GLY A 7 5.78 -2.79 0.75
N GLY A 8 4.67 -3.53 0.67
CA GLY A 8 4.61 -4.95 1.05
C GLY A 8 5.57 -5.84 0.26
N GLY A 9 5.59 -5.70 -1.07
CA GLY A 9 6.52 -6.43 -1.94
C GLY A 9 8.00 -6.09 -1.70
N VAL A 10 8.32 -4.80 -1.54
CA VAL A 10 9.66 -4.33 -1.16
C VAL A 10 10.07 -4.90 0.19
N THR A 11 9.15 -4.95 1.16
CA THR A 11 9.41 -5.53 2.47
C THR A 11 9.70 -7.03 2.36
N GLN A 12 8.93 -7.78 1.58
CA GLN A 12 9.19 -9.22 1.35
C GLN A 12 10.56 -9.46 0.72
N LEU A 13 10.96 -8.65 -0.27
CA LEU A 13 12.25 -8.78 -0.94
C LEU A 13 13.42 -8.36 -0.03
N VAL A 14 13.34 -7.19 0.61
CA VAL A 14 14.42 -6.66 1.47
C VAL A 14 14.57 -7.52 2.72
N MET A 15 13.47 -7.87 3.38
CA MET A 15 13.50 -8.61 4.64
C MET A 15 13.76 -10.10 4.41
N GLY A 16 13.05 -10.70 3.45
CA GLY A 16 13.09 -12.13 3.18
C GLY A 16 14.29 -12.56 2.34
N SER A 17 14.59 -11.86 1.24
CA SER A 17 15.61 -12.29 0.29
C SER A 17 16.99 -11.65 0.53
N ALA A 18 17.08 -10.48 1.19
CA ALA A 18 18.35 -9.81 1.42
C ALA A 18 18.82 -9.86 2.89
N LEU A 19 18.01 -9.35 3.82
CA LEU A 19 18.42 -9.20 5.22
C LEU A 19 18.43 -10.55 5.95
N PHE A 20 17.40 -11.39 5.81
CA PHE A 20 17.34 -12.67 6.52
C PHE A 20 18.52 -13.61 6.23
N PRO A 21 18.95 -13.83 4.96
CA PRO A 21 20.15 -14.62 4.68
C PRO A 21 21.43 -14.00 5.24
N LEU A 22 21.54 -12.67 5.20
CA LEU A 22 22.70 -11.93 5.70
C LEU A 22 22.85 -12.05 7.23
N PHE A 23 21.75 -12.03 7.98
CA PHE A 23 21.80 -12.26 9.44
C PHE A 23 21.95 -13.75 9.81
N LYS A 24 21.55 -14.66 8.93
CA LYS A 24 21.70 -16.11 9.12
C LYS A 24 23.16 -16.58 9.01
N THR A 25 24.06 -15.83 8.37
CA THR A 25 25.50 -16.17 8.33
C THR A 25 26.20 -16.01 9.69
N GLY A 26 25.68 -15.14 10.56
CA GLY A 26 26.27 -14.85 11.87
C GLY A 26 25.44 -15.27 13.08
N MET A 27 24.17 -15.70 12.89
CA MET A 27 23.26 -16.04 13.99
C MET A 27 22.30 -17.18 13.65
N SER A 28 21.72 -17.80 14.67
CA SER A 28 20.65 -18.79 14.48
C SER A 28 19.42 -18.16 13.81
N ALA A 29 18.68 -18.97 13.05
CA ALA A 29 17.50 -18.52 12.30
C ALA A 29 16.47 -17.80 13.20
N GLU A 30 16.32 -18.24 14.45
CA GLU A 30 15.40 -17.64 15.41
C GLU A 30 15.80 -16.25 15.89
N ARG A 31 17.11 -15.97 16.01
CA ARG A 31 17.58 -14.61 16.30
C ARG A 31 17.50 -13.73 15.05
N ALA A 32 17.85 -14.28 13.89
CA ALA A 32 17.90 -13.55 12.62
C ALA A 32 16.56 -12.88 12.25
N TRP A 33 15.43 -13.60 12.30
CA TRP A 33 14.13 -13.00 11.94
C TRP A 33 13.71 -11.88 12.91
N ARG A 34 14.03 -12.01 14.21
CA ARG A 34 13.72 -10.98 15.22
C ARG A 34 14.54 -9.73 15.00
N THR A 35 15.83 -9.87 14.69
CA THR A 35 16.71 -8.73 14.39
C THR A 35 16.38 -8.05 13.08
N VAL A 36 15.92 -8.78 12.07
CA VAL A 36 15.52 -8.20 10.78
C VAL A 36 14.34 -7.22 10.98
N CYS A 37 13.41 -7.50 11.89
CA CYS A 37 12.29 -6.60 12.26
C CYS A 37 12.71 -5.28 12.90
N LEU A 38 13.91 -5.17 13.48
CA LEU A 38 14.41 -3.90 14.05
C LEU A 38 14.75 -2.87 12.95
N VAL A 39 15.14 -3.33 11.76
CA VAL A 39 15.52 -2.45 10.65
C VAL A 39 14.35 -1.56 10.18
N PRO A 40 13.17 -2.10 9.81
CA PRO A 40 12.05 -1.24 9.42
C PRO A 40 11.51 -0.39 10.57
N ALA A 41 11.61 -0.87 11.82
CA ALA A 41 11.20 -0.07 12.99
C ALA A 41 12.09 1.18 13.15
N ALA A 42 13.41 1.04 13.01
CA ALA A 42 14.34 2.16 13.07
C ALA A 42 14.14 3.14 11.90
N VAL A 43 13.99 2.61 10.68
CA VAL A 43 13.72 3.42 9.48
C VAL A 43 12.41 4.19 9.61
N GLY A 44 11.34 3.54 10.08
CA GLY A 44 10.04 4.16 10.31
C GLY A 44 10.09 5.27 11.37
N PHE A 45 10.79 5.04 12.47
CA PHE A 45 10.98 6.06 13.51
C PHE A 45 11.75 7.28 12.98
N PHE A 46 12.85 7.06 12.25
CA PHE A 46 13.65 8.13 11.68
C PHE A 46 12.89 8.92 10.61
N LEU A 47 12.20 8.24 9.68
CA LEU A 47 11.34 8.89 8.69
C LEU A 47 10.20 9.67 9.36
N GLY A 48 9.58 9.12 10.41
CA GLY A 48 8.56 9.82 11.18
C GLY A 48 9.07 11.13 11.78
N MET A 49 10.26 11.11 12.38
CA MET A 49 10.91 12.32 12.89
C MET A 49 11.24 13.34 11.79
N LEU A 50 11.71 12.87 10.63
CA LEU A 50 12.01 13.74 9.48
C LEU A 50 10.75 14.40 8.92
N ILE A 51 9.67 13.64 8.77
CA ILE A 51 8.39 14.17 8.25
C ILE A 51 7.89 15.30 9.15
N ILE A 52 7.94 15.12 10.48
CA ILE A 52 7.53 16.15 11.44
C ILE A 52 8.37 17.44 11.32
N ARG A 53 9.64 17.33 10.88
CA ARG A 53 10.57 18.47 10.83
C ARG A 53 10.68 19.14 9.46
N ILE A 54 10.42 18.41 8.38
CA ILE A 54 10.70 18.85 7.00
C ILE A 54 9.43 18.98 6.16
N SER A 55 8.36 18.24 6.49
CA SER A 55 7.17 18.19 5.64
C SER A 55 6.13 19.24 6.06
N ASP A 56 5.66 19.99 5.07
CA ASP A 56 4.46 20.83 5.17
C ASP A 56 3.21 20.00 4.86
N ASP A 57 2.09 20.29 5.51
CA ASP A 57 0.86 19.51 5.37
C ASP A 57 0.22 19.56 3.95
N ALA A 58 0.47 20.65 3.21
CA ALA A 58 -0.02 20.86 1.86
C ALA A 58 0.91 21.78 1.05
N PRO A 59 0.86 21.75 -0.29
CA PRO A 59 1.61 22.68 -1.14
C PRO A 59 1.29 24.16 -0.88
N LYS A 60 0.18 24.44 -0.20
CA LYS A 60 -0.30 25.77 0.19
C LYS A 60 0.07 26.16 1.63
N GLY A 61 0.90 25.37 2.31
CA GLY A 61 1.26 25.54 3.72
C GLY A 61 0.42 24.67 4.66
N ASN A 62 0.58 24.89 5.97
CA ASN A 62 -0.02 24.04 6.99
C ASN A 62 -1.54 24.20 7.12
N TYR A 63 -2.25 23.09 7.36
CA TYR A 63 -3.72 23.12 7.46
C TYR A 63 -4.21 24.01 8.61
N ALA A 64 -3.44 24.09 9.70
CA ALA A 64 -3.77 24.93 10.85
C ALA A 64 -3.83 26.42 10.48
N GLU A 65 -2.90 26.89 9.66
CA GLU A 65 -2.83 28.29 9.20
C GLU A 65 -3.90 28.60 8.16
N MET A 66 -4.13 27.68 7.22
CA MET A 66 -5.20 27.84 6.21
C MET A 66 -6.60 27.88 6.85
N LYS A 67 -6.83 27.08 7.90
CA LYS A 67 -8.06 27.11 8.69
C LYS A 67 -8.22 28.42 9.46
N LYS A 68 -7.12 29.01 9.95
CA LYS A 68 -7.11 30.29 10.65
C LYS A 68 -7.34 31.48 9.72
N ASN A 69 -6.79 31.42 8.50
CA ASN A 69 -6.88 32.47 7.50
C ASN A 69 -8.16 32.40 6.64
N GLY A 70 -9.07 31.46 6.92
CA GLY A 70 -10.35 31.31 6.24
C GLY A 70 -10.26 30.82 4.78
N THR A 71 -9.08 30.42 4.32
CA THR A 71 -8.83 29.95 2.94
C THR A 71 -9.24 28.48 2.73
N MET A 72 -9.66 27.77 3.78
CA MET A 72 -10.15 26.40 3.72
C MET A 72 -11.54 26.28 4.40
N PRO A 73 -12.57 25.76 3.70
CA PRO A 73 -13.84 25.48 4.33
C PRO A 73 -13.69 24.38 5.40
N GLN A 74 -14.24 24.63 6.59
CA GLN A 74 -14.24 23.67 7.70
C GLN A 74 -15.28 22.59 7.42
N VAL A 75 -14.94 21.64 6.55
CA VAL A 75 -15.74 20.44 6.38
C VAL A 75 -15.58 19.57 7.62
N SER A 76 -16.70 19.35 8.32
CA SER A 76 -16.72 18.41 9.44
C SER A 76 -16.52 17.00 8.90
N ALA A 77 -15.48 16.31 9.36
CA ALA A 77 -15.21 14.93 9.01
C ALA A 77 -16.42 14.03 9.29
N SER A 78 -17.19 14.30 10.34
CA SER A 78 -18.41 13.55 10.67
C SER A 78 -19.54 13.81 9.68
N ALA A 79 -19.64 15.02 9.12
CA ALA A 79 -20.63 15.34 8.10
C ALA A 79 -20.30 14.68 6.76
N SER A 80 -19.03 14.71 6.34
CA SER A 80 -18.57 14.01 5.14
C SER A 80 -18.70 12.49 5.27
N PHE A 81 -18.36 11.93 6.43
CA PHE A 81 -18.54 10.51 6.72
C PHE A 81 -20.03 10.12 6.66
N ARG A 82 -20.90 10.89 7.32
CA ARG A 82 -22.34 10.66 7.33
C ARG A 82 -22.95 10.76 5.93
N SER A 83 -22.50 11.71 5.11
CA SER A 83 -22.94 11.84 3.72
C SER A 83 -22.51 10.64 2.87
N GLY A 84 -21.27 10.17 3.03
CA GLY A 84 -20.78 8.97 2.34
C GLY A 84 -21.50 7.69 2.78
N ALA A 85 -21.71 7.51 4.09
CA ALA A 85 -22.36 6.32 4.64
C ALA A 85 -23.84 6.21 4.28
N MET A 86 -24.54 7.35 4.07
CA MET A 86 -25.93 7.35 3.62
C MET A 86 -26.08 7.10 2.10
N ASN A 87 -25.00 7.10 1.33
CA ASN A 87 -25.06 6.88 -0.10
C ASN A 87 -24.95 5.37 -0.43
N PHE A 88 -26.00 4.82 -1.04
CA PHE A 88 -26.01 3.39 -1.41
C PHE A 88 -24.91 3.00 -2.40
N ASN A 89 -24.56 3.90 -3.33
CA ASN A 89 -23.47 3.65 -4.29
C ASN A 89 -22.11 3.48 -3.60
N THR A 90 -21.90 4.17 -2.49
CA THR A 90 -20.68 4.03 -1.68
C THR A 90 -20.54 2.62 -1.13
N TRP A 91 -21.64 1.99 -0.70
CA TRP A 91 -21.62 0.62 -0.19
C TRP A 91 -21.33 -0.42 -1.28
N ILE A 92 -21.87 -0.24 -2.49
CA ILE A 92 -21.56 -1.13 -3.62
C ILE A 92 -20.05 -1.08 -3.94
N LEU A 93 -19.51 0.14 -4.07
CA LEU A 93 -18.08 0.34 -4.33
C LEU A 93 -17.21 -0.17 -3.18
N PHE A 94 -17.68 0.00 -1.93
CA PHE A 94 -17.00 -0.49 -0.74
C PHE A 94 -16.90 -2.02 -0.71
N ILE A 95 -18.00 -2.73 -0.99
CA ILE A 95 -18.01 -4.20 -1.03
C ILE A 95 -17.12 -4.70 -2.17
N GLN A 96 -17.26 -4.14 -3.38
CA GLN A 96 -16.43 -4.51 -4.53
C GLN A 96 -14.94 -4.30 -4.25
N TYR A 97 -14.57 -3.15 -3.66
CA TYR A 97 -13.20 -2.87 -3.26
C TYR A 97 -12.72 -3.82 -2.15
N GLY A 98 -13.56 -4.09 -1.13
CA GLY A 98 -13.26 -5.03 -0.05
C GLY A 98 -13.00 -6.44 -0.56
N CYS A 99 -13.82 -6.95 -1.48
CA CYS A 99 -13.64 -8.27 -2.08
C CYS A 99 -12.36 -8.34 -2.93
N SER A 100 -12.13 -7.37 -3.82
CA SER A 100 -10.95 -7.36 -4.68
C SER A 100 -9.65 -7.21 -3.89
N PHE A 101 -9.60 -6.27 -2.94
CA PHE A 101 -8.44 -6.06 -2.06
C PHE A 101 -8.22 -7.23 -1.09
N GLY A 102 -9.30 -7.86 -0.59
CA GLY A 102 -9.21 -9.02 0.30
C GLY A 102 -8.60 -10.26 -0.38
N VAL A 103 -8.99 -10.52 -1.63
CA VAL A 103 -8.38 -11.59 -2.44
C VAL A 103 -6.90 -11.27 -2.69
N GLU A 104 -6.58 -10.02 -3.03
CA GLU A 104 -5.20 -9.58 -3.25
C GLU A 104 -4.34 -9.74 -1.99
N LEU A 105 -4.87 -9.43 -0.80
CA LEU A 105 -4.14 -9.59 0.47
C LEU A 105 -3.89 -11.08 0.80
N THR A 106 -4.90 -11.93 0.60
CA THR A 106 -4.78 -13.38 0.79
C THR A 106 -3.73 -13.96 -0.16
N MET A 107 -3.74 -13.55 -1.43
CA MET A 107 -2.75 -13.98 -2.41
C MET A 107 -1.33 -13.54 -2.03
N ASN A 108 -1.13 -12.28 -1.60
CA ASN A 108 0.18 -11.78 -1.17
C ASN A 108 0.74 -12.50 0.06
N ASN A 109 -0.13 -12.98 0.96
CA ASN A 109 0.29 -13.71 2.16
C ASN A 109 0.61 -15.18 1.84
N ALA A 110 -0.22 -15.84 1.03
CA ALA A 110 -0.08 -17.25 0.71
C ALA A 110 0.97 -17.53 -0.39
N SER A 111 1.26 -16.55 -1.27
CA SER A 111 2.12 -16.76 -2.45
C SER A 111 3.53 -17.23 -2.10
N ALA A 112 4.19 -16.60 -1.12
CA ALA A 112 5.54 -16.97 -0.72
C ALA A 112 5.61 -18.39 -0.14
N LEU A 113 4.59 -18.81 0.62
CA LEU A 113 4.51 -20.16 1.17
C LEU A 113 4.19 -21.18 0.08
N TYR A 114 3.26 -20.85 -0.82
CA TYR A 114 2.88 -21.71 -1.94
C TYR A 114 4.05 -22.01 -2.87
N PHE A 115 4.86 -21.01 -3.22
CA PHE A 115 6.05 -21.20 -4.06
C PHE A 115 7.13 -22.05 -3.38
N LYS A 116 7.21 -22.02 -2.06
CA LYS A 116 8.13 -22.85 -1.28
C LYS A 116 7.66 -24.30 -1.19
N GLU A 117 6.37 -24.52 -0.93
CA GLU A 117 5.83 -25.86 -0.67
C GLU A 117 5.54 -26.65 -1.95
N VAL A 118 5.06 -25.99 -3.02
CA VAL A 118 4.64 -26.68 -4.25
C VAL A 118 5.76 -26.76 -5.28
N PHE A 119 6.60 -25.73 -5.37
CA PHE A 119 7.69 -25.67 -6.35
C PHE A 119 9.06 -25.97 -5.71
N GLU A 120 9.09 -26.36 -4.43
CA GLU A 120 10.30 -26.68 -3.65
C GLU A 120 11.40 -25.59 -3.73
N LEU A 121 10.99 -24.33 -3.94
CA LEU A 121 11.92 -23.23 -4.09
C LEU A 121 12.52 -22.84 -2.75
N THR A 122 13.77 -22.34 -2.79
CA THR A 122 14.41 -21.74 -1.62
C THR A 122 13.60 -20.55 -1.11
N THR A 123 13.69 -20.25 0.19
CA THR A 123 12.86 -19.18 0.82
C THR A 123 13.15 -17.82 0.18
N GLU A 124 14.39 -17.64 -0.28
CA GLU A 124 14.90 -16.46 -0.94
C GLU A 124 14.29 -16.27 -2.34
N GLN A 125 14.23 -17.34 -3.14
CA GLN A 125 13.64 -17.33 -4.48
C GLN A 125 12.12 -17.19 -4.43
N ALA A 126 11.46 -17.88 -3.50
CA ALA A 126 10.02 -17.78 -3.29
C ALA A 126 9.60 -16.35 -2.89
N ALA A 127 10.35 -15.70 -1.99
CA ALA A 127 10.11 -14.31 -1.61
C ALA A 127 10.37 -13.33 -2.76
N ALA A 128 11.40 -13.57 -3.59
CA ALA A 128 11.68 -12.74 -4.76
C ALA A 128 10.53 -12.80 -5.79
N ILE A 129 10.01 -14.00 -6.09
CA ILE A 129 8.88 -14.17 -7.02
C ILE A 129 7.59 -13.57 -6.44
N ALA A 130 7.30 -13.80 -5.16
CA ALA A 130 6.14 -13.21 -4.48
C ALA A 130 6.18 -11.67 -4.52
N SER A 131 7.37 -11.07 -4.40
CA SER A 131 7.53 -9.61 -4.44
C SER A 131 7.07 -9.00 -5.77
N ILE A 132 7.26 -9.69 -6.91
CA ILE A 132 6.87 -9.21 -8.25
C ILE A 132 5.37 -8.90 -8.30
N PHE A 133 4.56 -9.70 -7.61
CA PHE A 133 3.12 -9.47 -7.51
C PHE A 133 2.81 -8.14 -6.79
N GLY A 134 3.55 -7.81 -5.71
CA GLY A 134 3.48 -6.52 -5.04
C GLY A 134 3.90 -5.34 -5.92
N TRP A 135 4.94 -5.52 -6.75
CA TRP A 135 5.42 -4.49 -7.69
C TRP A 135 4.43 -4.23 -8.83
N MET A 136 3.80 -5.27 -9.38
CA MET A 136 2.77 -5.14 -10.40
C MET A 136 1.63 -4.22 -9.95
N ASN A 137 1.27 -4.26 -8.67
CA ASN A 137 0.18 -3.46 -8.11
C ASN A 137 0.42 -1.94 -8.14
N LEU A 138 1.67 -1.48 -8.25
CA LEU A 138 1.99 -0.07 -8.46
C LEU A 138 1.56 0.36 -9.87
N PHE A 139 1.98 -0.41 -10.88
CA PHE A 139 1.71 -0.12 -12.29
C PHE A 139 0.27 -0.39 -12.67
N ALA A 140 -0.29 -1.54 -12.27
CA ALA A 140 -1.66 -1.93 -12.61
C ALA A 140 -2.68 -0.91 -12.09
N ARG A 141 -2.46 -0.35 -10.89
CA ARG A 141 -3.35 0.70 -10.34
C ARG A 141 -3.14 2.05 -10.99
N GLY A 142 -1.90 2.42 -11.32
CA GLY A 142 -1.62 3.65 -12.07
C GLY A 142 -2.25 3.62 -13.46
N LEU A 143 -2.09 2.49 -14.17
CA LEU A 143 -2.70 2.24 -15.48
C LEU A 143 -4.22 2.21 -15.41
N GLY A 144 -4.81 1.54 -14.42
CA GLY A 144 -6.27 1.51 -14.23
C GLY A 144 -6.88 2.90 -13.99
N GLY A 145 -6.19 3.77 -13.24
CA GLY A 145 -6.60 5.16 -13.07
C GLY A 145 -6.51 5.94 -14.39
N PHE A 146 -5.37 5.82 -15.09
CA PHE A 146 -5.16 6.50 -16.37
C PHE A 146 -6.15 6.07 -17.46
N THR A 147 -6.43 4.76 -17.57
CA THR A 147 -7.43 4.25 -18.51
C THR A 147 -8.81 4.76 -18.14
N SER A 148 -9.21 4.69 -16.86
CA SER A 148 -10.50 5.19 -16.38
C SER A 148 -10.69 6.69 -16.68
N ASP A 149 -9.67 7.52 -16.47
CA ASP A 149 -9.73 8.96 -16.77
C ASP A 149 -9.82 9.22 -18.27
N LYS A 150 -9.10 8.45 -19.10
CA LYS A 150 -9.17 8.54 -20.56
C LYS A 150 -10.53 8.11 -21.11
N PHE A 151 -11.15 7.09 -20.54
CA PHE A 151 -12.50 6.65 -20.91
C PHE A 151 -13.59 7.61 -20.40
N ASN A 152 -13.40 8.21 -19.22
CA ASN A 152 -14.29 9.26 -18.72
C ASN A 152 -14.24 10.52 -19.60
N ALA A 153 -13.05 10.92 -20.06
CA ALA A 153 -12.91 12.05 -20.98
C ALA A 153 -13.63 11.83 -22.33
N LYS A 154 -13.79 10.56 -22.75
CA LYS A 154 -14.37 10.20 -24.06
C LYS A 154 -15.86 9.83 -24.01
N MET A 155 -16.33 9.26 -22.91
CA MET A 155 -17.69 8.69 -22.77
C MET A 155 -18.43 9.12 -21.47
N GLY A 156 -17.88 10.07 -20.72
CA GLY A 156 -18.45 10.54 -19.45
C GLY A 156 -18.55 9.44 -18.38
N MET A 157 -19.48 9.61 -17.43
CA MET A 157 -19.70 8.67 -16.30
C MET A 157 -19.99 7.23 -16.74
N ARG A 158 -20.53 7.01 -17.95
CA ARG A 158 -20.76 5.67 -18.51
C ARG A 158 -19.45 4.98 -18.90
N GLY A 159 -18.46 5.72 -19.41
CA GLY A 159 -17.14 5.19 -19.73
C GLY A 159 -16.34 4.72 -18.51
N ARG A 160 -16.60 5.31 -17.34
CA ARG A 160 -15.96 4.98 -16.06
C ARG A 160 -16.54 3.73 -15.38
N LEU A 161 -17.77 3.35 -15.72
CA LEU A 161 -18.43 2.14 -15.20
C LEU A 161 -18.18 0.90 -16.08
N SER A 162 -17.66 1.09 -17.29
CA SER A 162 -17.40 0.00 -18.27
C SER A 162 -15.95 -0.51 -18.27
N THR A 163 -15.06 0.09 -17.46
CA THR A 163 -13.68 -0.37 -17.19
C THR A 163 -13.57 -0.84 -15.75
#